data_AF-X0YS72-F1
#
_entry.id   AF-X0YS72-F1
#
_cell.length_a   1.000
_cell.length_b   1.000
_cell.length_c   1.000
_cell.angle_alpha   90.00
_cell.angle_beta   90.00
_cell.angle_gamma   90.00
#
_symmetry.space_group_name_H-M   'P 1'
#
loop_
_entity.id
_entity.type
_entity.pdbx_description
1 polymer ?
#
loop_
_entity_poly.entity_id
_entity_poly.type
_entity_poly.pdbx_seq_one_letter_code
_entity_poly.pdbx_strand_id
1 'polypeptide(L)'
;SGNYKIRKRFKDKVPQVEEVQDVVEEVLIKEGMVKVAKAYILYRDRRSRIRESLKVRKKVENHESTTDLSLLVSTPTSENIFPWDRKKIVQALVKEAELPLNVSIKIAKAVEKNIFDLDLSEISTSLIRELVDNELFARGYEHKWRKQKVIGMPTFDLRQLFLSKSKENSNIGTNNPEAINLTIAENTIKQYMLQEVFSKEVSNAHLKGWIHIHDLGYPRIYCSGHSLEFLKKYGLELENLDTSSAPAKHTRTLTGHLNTFLASMQAYYAGALGIGYLNIMYAPFLVNSSFKEIKQEAQYLIFSGSQNAFSRGGQSLFLDFNVHLGIPHYLRNIPAIGPGGKY
;
A
#
# COMPACT_ATOMS: atom_id res chain seq x y z
N SER A 1 -11.93 38.82 -38.43
CA SER A 1 -12.90 39.77 -37.82
C SER A 1 -13.33 39.40 -36.38
N GLY A 2 -13.33 38.12 -35.95
CA GLY A 2 -13.83 37.70 -34.62
C GLY A 2 -12.99 38.16 -33.40
N ASN A 3 -11.66 38.01 -33.44
CA ASN A 3 -10.77 38.41 -32.33
C ASN A 3 -10.84 39.92 -31.98
N TYR A 4 -11.16 40.76 -32.98
CA TYR A 4 -11.29 42.20 -32.83
C TYR A 4 -12.56 42.61 -32.05
N LYS A 5 -13.66 41.88 -32.23
CA LYS A 5 -14.93 42.14 -31.53
C LYS A 5 -14.87 41.75 -30.05
N ILE A 6 -14.23 40.63 -29.72
CA ILE A 6 -14.05 40.18 -28.33
C ILE A 6 -13.18 41.19 -27.56
N ARG A 7 -12.04 41.62 -28.12
CA ARG A 7 -11.17 42.63 -27.51
C ARG A 7 -11.81 44.01 -27.35
N LYS A 8 -12.72 44.40 -28.25
CA LYS A 8 -13.42 45.70 -28.18
C LYS A 8 -14.57 45.68 -27.17
N ARG A 9 -15.26 44.55 -27.02
CA ARG A 9 -16.44 44.38 -26.14
C ARG A 9 -16.06 44.05 -24.68
N PHE A 10 -14.88 43.47 -24.44
CA PHE A 10 -14.41 43.07 -23.12
C PHE A 10 -13.00 43.62 -22.84
N LYS A 11 -12.82 44.95 -22.93
CA LYS A 11 -11.51 45.62 -22.75
C LYS A 11 -10.88 45.35 -21.38
N ASP A 12 -11.70 45.34 -20.33
CA ASP A 12 -11.25 45.30 -18.93
C ASP A 12 -11.76 44.07 -18.16
N LYS A 13 -12.39 43.11 -18.84
CA LYS A 13 -12.99 41.90 -18.24
C LYS A 13 -12.57 40.66 -19.04
N VAL A 14 -12.23 39.57 -18.35
CA VAL A 14 -12.08 38.26 -19.01
C VAL A 14 -13.48 37.72 -19.29
N PRO A 15 -13.87 37.54 -20.57
CA PRO A 15 -15.22 37.10 -20.91
C PRO A 15 -15.46 35.66 -20.45
N GLN A 16 -16.66 35.40 -19.94
CA GLN A 16 -17.14 34.04 -19.65
C GLN A 16 -17.36 33.26 -20.95
N VAL A 17 -17.40 31.93 -20.85
CA VAL A 17 -17.49 31.05 -22.02
C VAL A 17 -18.77 31.34 -22.81
N GLU A 18 -19.85 31.64 -22.10
CA GLU A 18 -21.18 31.97 -22.62
C GLU A 18 -21.14 33.29 -23.41
N GLU A 19 -20.49 34.32 -22.85
CA GLU A 19 -20.31 35.63 -23.50
C GLU A 19 -19.49 35.52 -24.81
N VAL A 20 -18.52 34.60 -24.86
CA VAL A 20 -17.76 34.32 -26.10
C VAL A 20 -18.60 33.56 -27.11
N GLN A 21 -19.42 32.60 -26.66
CA GLN A 21 -20.32 31.82 -27.51
C GLN A 21 -21.37 32.70 -28.19
N ASP A 22 -21.92 33.67 -27.47
CA ASP A 22 -22.89 34.64 -28.00
C ASP A 22 -22.27 35.52 -29.09
N VAL A 23 -21.01 35.94 -28.91
CA VAL A 23 -20.28 36.68 -29.94
C VAL A 23 -20.02 35.82 -31.18
N VAL A 24 -19.74 34.52 -31.02
CA VAL A 24 -19.56 33.60 -32.14
C VAL A 24 -20.87 33.44 -32.92
N GLU A 25 -22.00 33.28 -32.24
CA GLU A 25 -23.33 33.22 -32.86
C GLU A 25 -23.66 34.51 -33.63
N GLU A 26 -23.49 35.67 -33.00
CA GLU A 26 -23.72 36.98 -33.64
C GLU A 26 -22.87 37.16 -34.90
N VAL A 27 -21.60 36.70 -34.86
CA VAL A 27 -20.70 36.80 -36.02
C VAL A 27 -21.12 35.84 -37.13
N LEU A 28 -21.45 34.59 -36.81
CA LEU A 28 -21.91 33.61 -37.82
C LEU A 28 -23.20 34.06 -38.52
N ILE A 29 -24.12 34.70 -37.78
CA ILE A 29 -25.34 35.26 -38.35
C ILE A 29 -25.03 36.48 -39.23
N LYS A 30 -24.17 37.41 -38.77
CA LYS A 30 -23.79 38.62 -39.52
C LYS A 30 -23.03 38.33 -40.81
N GLU A 31 -22.23 37.27 -40.84
CA GLU A 31 -21.48 36.83 -42.04
C GLU A 31 -22.34 35.96 -42.98
N GLY A 32 -23.66 35.87 -42.76
CA GLY A 32 -24.58 35.12 -43.62
C GLY A 32 -24.49 33.59 -43.50
N MET A 33 -23.71 33.06 -42.56
CA MET A 33 -23.52 31.63 -42.34
C MET A 33 -24.66 31.00 -41.50
N VAL A 34 -25.90 31.23 -41.91
CA VAL A 34 -27.12 30.86 -41.15
C VAL A 34 -27.18 29.37 -40.82
N LYS A 35 -26.79 28.49 -41.77
CA LYS A 35 -26.76 27.03 -41.54
C LYS A 35 -25.74 26.64 -40.45
N VAL A 36 -24.58 27.28 -40.45
CA VAL A 36 -23.51 27.03 -39.46
C VAL A 36 -23.90 27.60 -38.09
N ALA A 37 -24.49 28.80 -38.06
CA ALA A 37 -25.04 29.39 -36.83
C ALA A 37 -26.10 28.48 -36.20
N LYS A 38 -27.05 27.96 -36.99
CA LYS A 38 -28.09 27.03 -36.51
C LYS A 38 -27.50 25.74 -35.96
N ALA A 39 -26.53 25.13 -36.65
CA ALA A 39 -25.85 23.94 -36.17
C ALA A 39 -25.07 24.21 -34.87
N TYR A 40 -24.42 25.36 -34.75
CA TYR A 40 -23.71 25.80 -33.55
C TYR A 40 -24.66 26.01 -32.35
N ILE A 41 -25.81 26.65 -32.58
CA ILE A 41 -26.85 26.88 -31.56
C ILE A 41 -27.40 25.54 -31.05
N LEU A 42 -27.76 24.63 -31.96
CA LEU A 42 -28.25 23.30 -31.60
C LEU A 42 -27.18 22.48 -30.85
N TYR A 43 -25.92 22.59 -31.25
CA TYR A 43 -24.80 21.94 -30.58
C TYR A 43 -24.60 22.45 -29.14
N ARG A 44 -24.64 23.77 -28.90
CA ARG A 44 -24.50 24.32 -27.54
C ARG A 44 -25.68 23.95 -26.65
N ASP A 45 -26.90 23.97 -27.18
CA ASP A 45 -28.13 23.63 -26.45
C ASP A 45 -28.09 22.16 -26.01
N ARG A 46 -27.75 21.25 -26.93
CA ARG A 46 -27.52 19.83 -26.62
C ARG A 46 -26.49 19.66 -25.49
N ARG A 47 -25.35 20.35 -25.56
CA ARG A 47 -24.31 20.27 -24.51
C ARG A 47 -24.72 20.93 -23.20
N SER A 48 -25.55 21.97 -23.21
CA SER A 48 -26.08 22.54 -21.96
C SER A 48 -26.98 21.55 -21.25
N ARG A 49 -27.93 20.96 -21.99
CA ARG A 49 -28.85 19.95 -21.45
C ARG A 49 -28.13 18.74 -20.88
N ILE A 50 -27.12 18.22 -21.59
CA ILE A 50 -26.31 17.10 -21.10
C ILE A 50 -25.54 17.51 -19.83
N ARG A 51 -25.00 18.73 -19.73
CA ARG A 51 -24.31 19.18 -18.51
C ARG A 51 -25.25 19.33 -17.32
N GLU A 52 -26.48 19.77 -17.57
CA GLU A 52 -27.52 19.91 -16.55
C GLU A 52 -28.06 18.55 -16.10
N SER A 53 -28.14 17.57 -17.01
CA SER A 53 -28.64 16.23 -16.70
C SER A 53 -27.57 15.28 -16.15
N LEU A 54 -26.31 15.45 -16.56
CA LEU A 54 -25.22 14.55 -16.20
C LEU A 54 -24.84 14.72 -14.72
N LYS A 55 -24.97 13.63 -14.00
CA LYS A 55 -24.70 13.54 -12.57
C LYS A 55 -23.36 12.87 -12.31
N VAL A 56 -22.54 13.48 -11.47
CA VAL A 56 -21.26 12.92 -11.03
C VAL A 56 -21.45 12.27 -9.67
N ARG A 57 -21.29 10.95 -9.62
CA ARG A 57 -21.27 10.18 -8.39
C ARG A 57 -19.89 10.26 -7.76
N LYS A 58 -19.82 10.91 -6.60
CA LYS A 58 -18.64 10.89 -5.74
C LYS A 58 -18.96 10.08 -4.50
N LYS A 59 -18.24 8.98 -4.30
CA LYS A 59 -18.16 8.36 -2.98
C LYS A 59 -17.43 9.36 -2.07
N VAL A 60 -18.15 9.95 -1.13
CA VAL A 60 -17.53 10.73 -0.06
C VAL A 60 -17.25 9.75 1.06
N GLU A 61 -16.00 9.34 1.13
CA GLU A 61 -15.45 8.63 2.26
C GLU A 61 -15.10 9.69 3.33
N ASN A 62 -16.00 9.88 4.30
CA ASN A 62 -15.68 10.61 5.53
C ASN A 62 -14.90 9.65 6.43
N HIS A 63 -13.61 9.49 6.16
CA HIS A 63 -12.73 8.80 7.08
C HIS A 63 -12.04 9.87 7.94
N GLU A 64 -12.66 10.21 9.08
CA GLU A 64 -12.05 11.11 10.08
C GLU A 64 -10.96 10.38 10.88
N SER A 65 -11.00 9.04 10.95
CA SER A 65 -10.01 8.22 11.64
C SER A 65 -9.53 7.02 10.81
N THR A 66 -8.34 6.51 11.13
CA THR A 66 -7.81 5.24 10.59
C THR A 66 -8.72 4.05 10.90
N THR A 67 -9.49 4.13 11.98
CA THR A 67 -10.50 3.13 12.38
C THR A 67 -11.67 3.10 11.39
N ASP A 68 -12.14 4.26 10.92
CA ASP A 68 -13.23 4.34 9.95
C ASP A 68 -12.85 3.76 8.58
N LEU A 69 -11.57 3.89 8.20
CA LEU A 69 -11.01 3.25 7.01
C LEU A 69 -10.96 1.71 7.16
N SER A 70 -10.62 1.23 8.36
CA SER A 70 -10.51 -0.22 8.65
C SER A 70 -11.86 -0.92 8.72
N LEU A 71 -12.92 -0.23 9.16
CA LEU A 71 -14.21 -0.86 9.37
C LEU A 71 -14.91 -1.18 8.05
N LEU A 72 -14.64 -0.42 6.98
CA LEU A 72 -15.37 -0.51 5.69
C LEU A 72 -16.90 -0.50 5.86
N VAL A 73 -17.38 -0.14 7.04
CA VAL A 73 -18.79 -0.01 7.37
C VAL A 73 -19.16 1.40 6.96
N SER A 74 -20.11 1.50 6.05
CA SER A 74 -20.69 2.77 5.69
C SER A 74 -21.35 3.40 6.92
N THR A 75 -20.66 4.30 7.63
CA THR A 75 -21.36 5.52 8.10
C THR A 75 -22.11 6.04 6.87
N PRO A 76 -23.42 6.34 6.96
CA PRO A 76 -24.28 6.47 5.80
C PRO A 76 -23.57 7.24 4.70
N THR A 77 -23.09 6.51 3.69
CA THR A 77 -22.32 7.08 2.60
C THR A 77 -23.29 8.04 1.94
N SER A 78 -23.06 9.34 2.12
CA SER A 78 -23.69 10.30 1.25
C SER A 78 -23.01 10.10 -0.11
N GLU A 79 -23.61 9.25 -0.95
CA GLU A 79 -23.35 9.30 -2.39
C GLU A 79 -23.80 10.68 -2.83
N ASN A 80 -22.87 11.62 -2.76
CA ASN A 80 -23.15 12.98 -3.13
C ASN A 80 -23.15 13.02 -4.65
N ILE A 81 -24.35 13.21 -5.18
CA ILE A 81 -24.58 13.46 -6.59
C ILE A 81 -24.32 14.94 -6.83
N PHE A 82 -23.25 15.23 -7.56
CA PHE A 82 -22.92 16.60 -7.95
C PHE A 82 -23.27 16.84 -9.42
N PRO A 83 -23.63 18.07 -9.81
CA PRO A 83 -23.72 18.43 -11.22
C PRO A 83 -22.34 18.33 -11.89
N TRP A 84 -22.33 18.02 -13.18
CA TRP A 84 -21.10 18.01 -13.98
C TRP A 84 -20.41 19.38 -13.98
N ASP A 85 -19.13 19.40 -13.62
CA ASP A 85 -18.30 20.61 -13.71
C ASP A 85 -16.90 20.29 -14.23
N ARG A 86 -16.67 20.64 -15.50
CA ARG A 86 -15.37 20.50 -16.17
C ARG A 86 -14.26 21.29 -15.47
N LYS A 87 -14.56 22.40 -14.77
CA LYS A 87 -13.53 23.22 -14.10
C LYS A 87 -12.80 22.41 -13.02
N LYS A 88 -13.47 21.44 -12.38
CA LYS A 88 -12.85 20.53 -11.40
C LYS A 88 -11.73 19.70 -12.02
N ILE A 89 -11.91 19.20 -13.25
CA ILE A 89 -10.85 18.47 -13.98
C ILE A 89 -9.68 19.40 -14.28
N VAL A 90 -9.95 20.63 -14.76
CA VAL A 90 -8.89 21.61 -15.05
C VAL A 90 -8.09 21.94 -13.78
N GLN A 91 -8.78 22.18 -12.66
CA GLN A 91 -8.15 22.47 -11.38
C GLN A 91 -7.30 21.30 -10.88
N ALA A 92 -7.80 20.07 -10.99
CA ALA A 92 -7.04 18.87 -10.64
C ALA A 92 -5.80 18.71 -11.53
N LEU A 93 -5.90 18.89 -12.86
CA LEU A 93 -4.78 18.84 -13.80
C LEU A 93 -3.68 19.89 -13.49
N VAL A 94 -4.07 21.10 -13.09
CA VAL A 94 -3.13 22.15 -12.72
C VAL A 94 -2.48 21.86 -11.36
N LYS A 95 -3.26 21.44 -10.36
CA LYS A 95 -2.80 21.24 -8.99
C LYS A 95 -2.01 19.95 -8.81
N GLU A 96 -2.46 18.86 -9.42
CA GLU A 96 -1.96 17.51 -9.13
C GLU A 96 -0.90 17.05 -10.15
N ALA A 97 -0.99 17.49 -11.41
CA ALA A 97 -0.04 17.15 -12.47
C ALA A 97 0.77 18.33 -13.00
N GLU A 98 0.63 19.50 -12.37
CA GLU A 98 1.44 20.68 -12.65
C GLU A 98 1.43 21.04 -14.15
N LEU A 99 0.28 20.84 -14.80
CA LEU A 99 0.11 21.13 -16.21
C LEU A 99 -0.23 22.60 -16.44
N PRO A 100 0.33 23.22 -17.49
CA PRO A 100 -0.07 24.55 -17.91
C PRO A 100 -1.59 24.64 -18.15
N LEU A 101 -2.21 25.72 -17.69
CA LEU A 101 -3.66 25.92 -17.74
C LEU A 101 -4.26 25.69 -19.15
N ASN A 102 -3.56 26.12 -20.19
CA ASN A 102 -3.98 25.94 -21.58
C ASN A 102 -4.04 24.46 -22.00
N VAL A 103 -3.11 23.63 -21.52
CA VAL A 103 -3.09 22.18 -21.76
C VAL A 103 -4.19 21.51 -20.95
N SER A 104 -4.35 21.87 -19.67
CA SER A 104 -5.39 21.36 -18.78
C SER A 104 -6.80 21.60 -19.34
N ILE A 105 -7.05 22.78 -19.92
CA ILE A 105 -8.33 23.09 -20.58
C ILE A 105 -8.56 22.21 -21.81
N LYS A 106 -7.52 21.94 -22.62
CA LYS A 106 -7.64 21.10 -23.83
C LYS A 106 -7.98 19.66 -23.46
N ILE A 107 -7.32 19.12 -22.44
CA ILE A 107 -7.56 17.76 -21.94
C ILE A 107 -8.97 17.65 -21.37
N ALA A 108 -9.35 18.56 -20.47
CA ALA A 108 -10.69 18.54 -19.87
C ALA A 108 -11.81 18.66 -20.91
N LYS A 109 -11.60 19.40 -22.02
CA LYS A 109 -12.54 19.46 -23.15
C LYS A 109 -12.66 18.14 -23.90
N ALA A 110 -11.55 17.43 -24.10
CA ALA A 110 -11.54 16.14 -24.78
C ALA A 110 -12.25 15.07 -23.94
N VAL A 111 -11.94 15.02 -22.64
CA VAL A 111 -12.63 14.15 -21.68
C VAL A 111 -14.13 14.43 -21.64
N GLU A 112 -14.54 15.71 -21.57
CA GLU A 112 -15.95 16.09 -21.59
C GLU A 112 -16.64 15.65 -22.89
N LYS A 113 -15.95 15.75 -24.03
CA LYS A 113 -16.48 15.26 -25.31
C LYS A 113 -16.70 13.74 -25.24
N ASN A 114 -15.69 12.98 -24.82
CA ASN A 114 -15.78 11.53 -24.72
C ASN A 114 -16.94 11.10 -23.80
N ILE A 115 -17.13 11.78 -22.67
CA ILE A 115 -18.23 11.48 -21.74
C ILE A 115 -19.60 11.75 -22.37
N PHE A 116 -19.75 12.84 -23.11
CA PHE A 116 -21.02 13.17 -23.76
C PHE A 116 -21.33 12.22 -24.93
N ASP A 117 -20.30 11.71 -25.60
CA ASP A 117 -20.45 10.73 -26.68
C ASP A 117 -20.87 9.33 -26.13
N LEU A 118 -20.68 9.06 -24.84
CA LEU A 118 -21.08 7.81 -24.18
C LEU A 118 -22.56 7.77 -23.72
N ASP A 119 -23.28 8.90 -23.82
CA ASP A 119 -24.71 9.03 -23.46
C ASP A 119 -25.08 8.50 -22.07
N LEU A 120 -24.18 8.69 -21.09
CA LEU A 120 -24.40 8.28 -19.70
C LEU A 120 -25.25 9.31 -18.96
N SER A 121 -26.21 8.85 -18.15
CA SER A 121 -26.95 9.70 -17.21
C SER A 121 -26.13 10.02 -15.95
N GLU A 122 -25.23 9.10 -15.56
CA GLU A 122 -24.39 9.23 -14.37
C GLU A 122 -22.97 8.70 -14.61
N ILE A 123 -21.98 9.36 -14.03
CA ILE A 123 -20.57 8.97 -14.14
C ILE A 123 -19.87 8.99 -12.78
N SER A 124 -19.03 8.00 -12.50
CA SER A 124 -18.23 7.96 -11.27
C SER A 124 -16.96 8.81 -11.41
N THR A 125 -16.48 9.36 -10.29
CA THR A 125 -15.18 10.05 -10.26
C THR A 125 -14.00 9.16 -10.67
N SER A 126 -14.07 7.84 -10.43
CA SER A 126 -13.06 6.88 -10.92
C SER A 126 -13.02 6.81 -12.44
N LEU A 127 -14.18 6.70 -13.10
CA LEU A 127 -14.22 6.65 -14.57
C LEU A 127 -13.78 7.97 -15.21
N ILE A 128 -14.10 9.11 -14.58
CA ILE A 128 -13.57 10.42 -15.03
C ILE A 128 -12.05 10.41 -15.01
N ARG A 129 -11.42 9.87 -13.95
CA ARG A 129 -9.95 9.77 -13.85
C ARG A 129 -9.38 8.90 -14.97
N GLU A 130 -9.92 7.71 -15.20
CA GLU A 130 -9.45 6.82 -16.28
C GLU A 130 -9.50 7.49 -17.67
N LEU A 131 -10.54 8.28 -17.94
CA LEU A 131 -10.65 9.04 -19.19
C LEU A 131 -9.64 10.19 -19.28
N VAL A 132 -9.34 10.85 -18.16
CA VAL A 132 -8.28 11.87 -18.07
C VAL A 132 -6.91 11.23 -18.31
N ASP A 133 -6.65 10.08 -17.71
CA ASP A 133 -5.39 9.33 -17.83
C ASP A 133 -5.15 8.90 -19.28
N ASN A 134 -6.19 8.42 -19.96
CA ASN A 134 -6.14 8.07 -21.38
C ASN A 134 -5.75 9.29 -22.25
N GLU A 135 -6.38 10.45 -22.02
CA GLU A 135 -6.04 11.68 -22.76
C GLU A 135 -4.63 12.19 -22.47
N LEU A 136 -4.15 12.04 -21.24
CA LEU A 136 -2.78 12.39 -20.88
C LEU A 136 -1.78 11.47 -21.56
N PHE A 137 -2.05 10.17 -21.57
CA PHE A 137 -1.24 9.16 -22.25
C PHE A 137 -1.17 9.43 -23.75
N ALA A 138 -2.31 9.61 -24.42
CA ALA A 138 -2.40 9.87 -25.86
C ALA A 138 -1.62 11.13 -26.31
N ARG A 139 -1.36 12.06 -25.38
CA ARG A 139 -0.64 13.32 -25.62
C ARG A 139 0.81 13.30 -25.13
N GLY A 140 1.31 12.17 -24.64
CA GLY A 140 2.68 12.02 -24.14
C GLY A 140 2.94 12.63 -22.76
N TYR A 141 1.89 12.90 -21.96
CA TYR A 141 1.99 13.39 -20.59
C TYR A 141 2.00 12.28 -19.52
N GLU A 142 2.26 11.04 -19.94
CA GLU A 142 2.31 9.80 -19.13
C GLU A 142 3.18 9.85 -17.86
N HIS A 143 4.10 10.81 -17.75
CA HIS A 143 4.98 10.97 -16.59
C HIS A 143 4.47 11.99 -15.57
N LYS A 144 3.53 12.87 -15.96
CA LYS A 144 3.03 13.96 -15.10
C LYS A 144 1.82 13.57 -14.25
N TRP A 145 1.14 12.48 -14.60
CA TRP A 145 -0.04 11.99 -13.89
C TRP A 145 0.17 10.56 -13.41
N ARG A 146 1.19 10.38 -12.56
CA ARG A 146 1.55 9.06 -12.01
C ARG A 146 1.03 8.82 -10.59
N LYS A 147 0.61 9.89 -9.89
CA LYS A 147 0.30 9.87 -8.44
C LYS A 147 -1.03 9.19 -8.07
N GLN A 148 -1.73 8.55 -9.01
CA GLN A 148 -3.05 7.93 -8.75
C GLN A 148 -3.23 6.55 -9.39
N LYS A 149 -2.13 5.83 -9.71
CA LYS A 149 -2.29 4.41 -10.06
C LYS A 149 -2.93 3.69 -8.88
N VAL A 150 -4.07 3.04 -9.15
CA VAL A 150 -4.75 2.24 -8.14
C VAL A 150 -3.83 1.09 -7.76
N ILE A 151 -3.34 1.12 -6.52
CA ILE A 151 -2.62 0.01 -5.91
C ILE A 151 -3.68 -0.98 -5.44
N GLY A 152 -3.57 -2.22 -5.90
CA GLY A 152 -4.50 -3.27 -5.50
C GLY A 152 -4.46 -4.46 -6.43
N MET A 153 -5.44 -5.33 -6.26
CA MET A 153 -5.52 -6.60 -6.99
C MET A 153 -6.83 -6.69 -7.76
N PRO A 154 -6.82 -7.11 -9.03
CA PRO A 154 -8.04 -7.42 -9.75
C PRO A 154 -8.91 -8.42 -8.99
N THR A 155 -10.24 -8.22 -9.01
CA THR A 155 -11.18 -9.10 -8.29
C THR A 155 -11.06 -10.57 -8.72
N PHE A 156 -10.71 -10.82 -9.99
CA PHE A 156 -10.46 -12.17 -10.48
C PHE A 156 -9.28 -12.83 -9.76
N ASP A 157 -8.14 -12.14 -9.65
CA ASP A 157 -6.93 -12.65 -8.99
C ASP A 157 -7.18 -12.84 -7.49
N LEU A 158 -7.87 -11.89 -6.86
CA LEU A 158 -8.29 -12.00 -5.47
C LEU A 158 -9.16 -13.24 -5.25
N ARG A 159 -10.13 -13.49 -6.13
CA ARG A 159 -10.96 -14.70 -6.09
C ARG A 159 -10.11 -15.97 -6.25
N GLN A 160 -9.10 -15.96 -7.12
CA GLN A 160 -8.19 -17.09 -7.26
C GLN A 160 -7.40 -17.35 -5.97
N LEU A 161 -6.98 -16.32 -5.23
CA LEU A 161 -6.32 -16.50 -3.93
C LEU A 161 -7.24 -17.17 -2.90
N PHE A 162 -8.53 -16.86 -2.89
CA PHE A 162 -9.49 -17.54 -2.01
C PHE A 162 -9.74 -18.99 -2.42
N LEU A 163 -9.63 -19.31 -3.71
CA LEU A 163 -9.95 -20.63 -4.25
C LEU A 163 -8.73 -21.54 -4.45
N SER A 164 -7.51 -21.00 -4.44
CA SER A 164 -6.30 -21.73 -4.80
C SER A 164 -5.08 -21.26 -3.99
N LYS A 165 -4.11 -22.18 -3.80
CA LYS A 165 -2.88 -21.91 -3.05
C LYS A 165 -1.90 -21.08 -3.89
N SER A 166 -1.44 -19.94 -3.35
CA SER A 166 -0.30 -19.21 -3.90
C SER A 166 0.99 -20.05 -3.87
N LYS A 167 1.78 -20.02 -4.95
CA LYS A 167 3.07 -20.72 -5.06
C LYS A 167 4.29 -19.83 -4.80
N GLU A 168 4.07 -18.56 -4.47
CA GLU A 168 5.16 -17.58 -4.31
C GLU A 168 6.03 -17.85 -3.07
N ASN A 169 5.42 -18.30 -1.97
CA ASN A 169 6.14 -18.61 -0.74
C ASN A 169 6.05 -20.11 -0.40
N SER A 170 7.17 -20.82 -0.53
CA SER A 170 7.26 -22.26 -0.25
C SER A 170 7.02 -22.61 1.23
N ASN A 171 7.18 -21.64 2.13
CA ASN A 171 7.04 -21.85 3.57
C ASN A 171 5.57 -21.80 4.03
N ILE A 172 4.64 -21.37 3.17
CA ILE A 172 3.20 -21.44 3.42
C ILE A 172 2.71 -22.85 3.07
N GLY A 173 2.50 -23.68 4.09
CA GLY A 173 2.04 -25.07 3.92
C GLY A 173 0.62 -25.16 3.35
N THR A 174 -0.29 -24.28 3.78
CA THR A 174 -1.73 -24.32 3.49
C THR A 174 -2.28 -22.95 3.11
N ASN A 175 -3.32 -22.91 2.26
CA ASN A 175 -4.03 -21.67 1.90
C ASN A 175 -5.00 -21.27 3.03
N ASN A 176 -4.47 -20.94 4.19
CA ASN A 176 -5.26 -20.51 5.35
C ASN A 176 -5.65 -19.02 5.24
N PRO A 177 -6.65 -18.54 6.00
CA PRO A 177 -7.11 -17.14 5.92
C PRO A 177 -5.99 -16.11 6.13
N GLU A 178 -5.05 -16.40 7.00
CA GLU A 178 -3.95 -15.50 7.32
C GLU A 178 -2.89 -15.46 6.18
N ALA A 179 -2.66 -16.58 5.49
CA ALA A 179 -1.86 -16.62 4.27
C ALA A 179 -2.49 -15.76 3.14
N ILE A 180 -3.82 -15.77 3.03
CA ILE A 180 -4.55 -14.92 2.07
C ILE A 180 -4.38 -13.44 2.43
N ASN A 181 -4.61 -13.07 3.70
CA ASN A 181 -4.39 -11.70 4.19
C ASN A 181 -2.97 -11.22 3.90
N LEU A 182 -1.98 -12.06 4.21
CA LEU A 182 -0.57 -11.72 3.98
C LEU A 182 -0.28 -11.52 2.49
N THR A 183 -0.80 -12.40 1.61
CA THR A 183 -0.59 -12.29 0.16
C THR A 183 -1.18 -10.98 -0.40
N ILE A 184 -2.38 -10.59 0.06
CA ILE A 184 -3.03 -9.34 -0.35
C ILE A 184 -2.21 -8.12 0.12
N ALA A 185 -1.80 -8.12 1.39
CA ALA A 185 -0.98 -7.06 1.95
C ALA A 185 0.36 -6.94 1.23
N GLU A 186 1.05 -8.07 1.02
CA GLU A 186 2.35 -8.15 0.36
C GLU A 186 2.27 -7.62 -1.08
N ASN A 187 1.24 -8.02 -1.84
CA ASN A 187 1.03 -7.54 -3.21
C ASN A 187 0.83 -6.02 -3.27
N THR A 188 0.02 -5.49 -2.36
CA THR A 188 -0.26 -4.04 -2.25
C THR A 188 1.02 -3.27 -1.90
N ILE A 189 1.78 -3.75 -0.91
CA ILE A 189 3.03 -3.11 -0.49
C ILE A 189 4.08 -3.18 -1.60
N LYS A 190 4.25 -4.32 -2.29
CA LYS A 190 5.20 -4.43 -3.42
C LYS A 190 4.95 -3.37 -4.49
N GLN A 191 3.67 -3.21 -4.86
CA GLN A 191 3.26 -2.20 -5.82
C GLN A 191 3.56 -0.79 -5.32
N TYR A 192 3.28 -0.49 -4.05
CA TYR A 192 3.61 0.81 -3.44
C TYR A 192 5.12 1.08 -3.46
N MET A 193 5.93 0.12 -3.02
CA MET A 193 7.38 0.26 -2.95
C MET A 193 8.00 0.55 -4.32
N LEU A 194 7.56 -0.14 -5.39
CA LEU A 194 8.05 0.10 -6.75
C LEU A 194 7.58 1.41 -7.36
N GLN A 195 6.44 1.94 -6.92
CA GLN A 195 5.86 3.17 -7.46
C GLN A 195 6.35 4.42 -6.75
N GLU A 196 6.47 4.38 -5.42
CA GLU A 196 6.67 5.56 -4.57
C GLU A 196 8.01 5.58 -3.83
N VAL A 197 8.63 4.43 -3.56
CA VAL A 197 9.84 4.34 -2.72
C VAL A 197 11.10 4.18 -3.55
N PHE A 198 11.13 3.22 -4.49
CA PHE A 198 12.29 2.98 -5.34
C PHE A 198 12.34 3.93 -6.54
N SER A 199 13.56 4.23 -7.01
CA SER A 199 13.73 5.00 -8.24
C SER A 199 13.20 4.22 -9.45
N LYS A 200 12.83 4.95 -10.51
CA LYS A 200 12.29 4.36 -11.74
C LYS A 200 13.26 3.36 -12.37
N GLU A 201 14.55 3.61 -12.28
CA GLU A 201 15.62 2.75 -12.80
C GLU A 201 15.63 1.41 -12.04
N VAL A 202 15.58 1.45 -10.71
CA VAL A 202 15.57 0.26 -9.85
C VAL A 202 14.28 -0.54 -10.06
N SER A 203 13.13 0.13 -10.05
CA SER A 203 11.84 -0.53 -10.28
C SER A 203 11.77 -1.18 -11.66
N ASN A 204 12.26 -0.51 -12.71
CA ASN A 204 12.30 -1.10 -14.06
C ASN A 204 13.26 -2.29 -14.15
N ALA A 205 14.42 -2.22 -13.49
CA ALA A 205 15.36 -3.34 -13.47
C ALA A 205 14.76 -4.57 -12.77
N HIS A 206 14.03 -4.36 -11.67
CA HIS A 206 13.29 -5.42 -10.99
C HIS A 206 12.20 -6.02 -11.88
N LEU A 207 11.34 -5.18 -12.47
CA LEU A 207 10.22 -5.62 -13.31
C LEU A 207 10.68 -6.33 -14.59
N LYS A 208 11.87 -6.01 -15.12
CA LYS A 208 12.49 -6.68 -16.26
C LYS A 208 13.29 -7.93 -15.89
N GLY A 209 13.40 -8.25 -14.59
CA GLY A 209 14.16 -9.39 -14.09
C GLY A 209 15.69 -9.22 -14.20
N TRP A 210 16.19 -8.00 -14.38
CA TRP A 210 17.64 -7.73 -14.38
C TRP A 210 18.23 -7.80 -12.98
N ILE A 211 17.43 -7.42 -11.99
CA ILE A 211 17.73 -7.59 -10.57
C ILE A 211 16.50 -8.18 -9.89
N HIS A 212 16.69 -8.77 -8.72
CA HIS A 212 15.60 -9.15 -7.84
C HIS A 212 15.75 -8.40 -6.51
N ILE A 213 14.69 -7.74 -6.07
CA ILE A 213 14.65 -7.05 -4.78
C ILE A 213 13.98 -8.02 -3.82
N HIS A 214 14.77 -8.58 -2.92
CA HIS A 214 14.28 -9.51 -1.90
C HIS A 214 13.34 -8.79 -0.93
N ASP A 215 12.33 -9.51 -0.46
CA ASP A 215 11.42 -9.08 0.60
C ASP A 215 10.72 -7.74 0.33
N LEU A 216 10.49 -7.42 -0.95
CA LEU A 216 9.91 -6.17 -1.43
C LEU A 216 8.54 -5.83 -0.79
N GLY A 217 7.77 -6.84 -0.36
CA GLY A 217 6.50 -6.65 0.35
C GLY A 217 6.61 -6.58 1.88
N TYR A 218 7.82 -6.67 2.43
CA TYR A 218 8.13 -6.67 3.86
C TYR A 218 9.13 -5.53 4.17
N PRO A 219 8.68 -4.28 4.32
CA PRO A 219 9.54 -3.13 4.61
C PRO A 219 10.05 -3.20 6.07
N ARG A 220 10.98 -4.13 6.30
CA ARG A 220 11.49 -4.58 7.59
C ARG A 220 12.98 -4.79 7.49
N ILE A 221 13.61 -4.99 8.64
CA ILE A 221 14.99 -5.47 8.68
C ILE A 221 15.02 -6.89 8.12
N TYR A 222 16.09 -7.28 7.41
CA TYR A 222 16.18 -8.63 6.84
C TYR A 222 16.31 -9.68 7.94
N CYS A 223 17.51 -9.90 8.48
CA CYS A 223 17.75 -10.92 9.50
C CYS A 223 18.64 -10.37 10.63
N SER A 224 18.69 -11.10 11.74
CA SER A 224 19.52 -10.74 12.89
C SER A 224 19.94 -11.96 13.71
N GLY A 225 21.09 -11.86 14.37
CA GLY A 225 21.54 -12.78 15.39
C GLY A 225 21.38 -12.17 16.79
N HIS A 226 20.91 -12.96 17.74
CA HIS A 226 20.63 -12.55 19.10
C HIS A 226 21.34 -13.42 20.14
N SER A 227 21.60 -12.83 21.30
CA SER A 227 22.13 -13.54 22.45
C SER A 227 21.04 -13.77 23.49
N LEU A 228 20.94 -15.01 23.97
CA LEU A 228 20.05 -15.37 25.06
C LEU A 228 20.42 -14.69 26.39
N GLU A 229 21.65 -14.21 26.52
CA GLU A 229 22.13 -13.55 27.75
C GLU A 229 21.32 -12.31 28.12
N PHE A 230 20.79 -11.58 27.13
CA PHE A 230 19.95 -10.42 27.41
C PHE A 230 18.66 -10.82 28.15
N LEU A 231 17.97 -11.87 27.67
CA LEU A 231 16.77 -12.40 28.31
C LEU A 231 17.07 -13.01 29.69
N LYS A 232 18.24 -13.63 29.85
CA LYS A 232 18.68 -14.16 31.14
C LYS A 232 18.94 -13.04 32.15
N LYS A 233 19.52 -11.91 31.71
CA LYS A 233 19.91 -10.80 32.60
C LYS A 233 18.74 -9.90 32.99
N TYR A 234 17.90 -9.55 32.02
CA TYR A 234 16.87 -8.52 32.18
C TYR A 234 15.46 -9.10 32.20
N GLY A 235 15.28 -10.38 31.85
CA GLY A 235 13.97 -10.95 31.69
C GLY A 235 13.37 -10.57 30.34
N LEU A 236 12.05 -10.40 30.30
CA LEU A 236 11.33 -10.04 29.08
C LEU A 236 10.60 -8.72 29.31
N GLU A 237 11.08 -7.67 28.66
CA GLU A 237 10.45 -6.35 28.62
C GLU A 237 10.56 -5.87 27.18
N LEU A 238 9.43 -5.80 26.49
CA LEU A 238 9.35 -5.42 25.08
C LEU A 238 8.32 -4.31 24.94
N GLU A 239 8.65 -3.26 24.18
CA GLU A 239 7.77 -2.10 23.99
C GLU A 239 6.41 -2.45 23.38
N ASN A 240 6.33 -3.57 22.65
CA ASN A 240 5.11 -4.03 21.99
C ASN A 240 4.26 -4.98 22.86
N LEU A 241 4.61 -5.16 24.14
CA LEU A 241 3.84 -5.97 25.09
C LEU A 241 3.48 -5.13 26.32
N ASP A 242 2.22 -5.20 26.74
CA ASP A 242 1.72 -4.52 27.95
C ASP A 242 2.20 -5.17 29.27
N THR A 243 2.99 -6.24 29.17
CA THR A 243 3.44 -7.03 30.32
C THR A 243 4.94 -7.24 30.27
N SER A 244 5.56 -7.29 31.45
CA SER A 244 6.97 -7.61 31.61
C SER A 244 7.16 -8.81 32.54
N SER A 245 8.28 -9.51 32.38
CA SER A 245 8.65 -10.67 33.19
C SER A 245 10.07 -10.52 33.71
N ALA A 246 10.26 -10.71 35.02
CA ALA A 246 11.59 -10.73 35.64
C ALA A 246 12.45 -11.90 35.11
N PRO A 247 13.79 -11.85 35.26
CA PRO A 247 14.70 -12.93 34.85
C PRO A 247 14.24 -14.34 35.25
N ALA A 248 14.27 -15.25 34.28
CA ALA A 248 13.83 -16.63 34.48
C ALA A 248 14.69 -17.36 35.53
N LYS A 249 14.03 -18.12 36.42
CA LYS A 249 14.70 -18.96 37.44
C LYS A 249 14.77 -20.45 37.06
N HIS A 250 14.02 -20.87 36.04
CA HIS A 250 13.96 -22.25 35.58
C HIS A 250 14.08 -22.31 34.06
N THR A 251 14.66 -23.40 33.55
CA THR A 251 14.93 -23.61 32.10
C THR A 251 13.67 -23.43 31.26
N ARG A 252 12.56 -24.03 31.69
CA ARG A 252 11.30 -23.96 30.95
C ARG A 252 10.76 -22.54 30.84
N THR A 253 10.90 -21.73 31.89
CA THR A 253 10.54 -20.31 31.87
C THR A 253 11.43 -19.52 30.93
N LEU A 254 12.74 -19.80 30.90
CA LEU A 254 13.67 -19.17 29.96
C LEU A 254 13.30 -19.47 28.50
N THR A 255 12.93 -20.72 28.20
CA THR A 255 12.41 -21.11 26.89
C THR A 255 11.10 -20.39 26.56
N GLY A 256 10.22 -20.20 27.54
CA GLY A 256 9.03 -19.36 27.40
C GLY A 256 9.37 -17.92 27.00
N HIS A 257 10.30 -17.27 27.71
CA HIS A 257 10.75 -15.92 27.37
C HIS A 257 11.35 -15.85 25.96
N LEU A 258 12.18 -16.83 25.59
CA LEU A 258 12.77 -16.92 24.26
C LEU A 258 11.69 -17.03 23.18
N ASN A 259 10.69 -17.89 23.37
CA ASN A 259 9.60 -18.05 22.42
C ASN A 259 8.76 -16.79 22.28
N THR A 260 8.42 -16.11 23.39
CA THR A 260 7.69 -14.84 23.34
C THR A 260 8.53 -13.75 22.66
N PHE A 261 9.83 -13.68 22.95
CA PHE A 261 10.75 -12.76 22.27
C PHE A 261 10.76 -12.99 20.75
N LEU A 262 10.98 -14.24 20.32
CA LEU A 262 11.05 -14.60 18.90
C LEU A 262 9.72 -14.32 18.17
N ALA A 263 8.59 -14.65 18.79
CA ALA A 263 7.28 -14.36 18.24
C ALA A 263 7.02 -12.85 18.10
N SER A 264 7.39 -12.05 19.11
CA SER A 264 7.28 -10.58 19.06
C SER A 264 8.20 -9.98 17.99
N MET A 265 9.41 -10.49 17.82
CA MET A 265 10.38 -9.96 16.86
C MET A 265 9.99 -10.23 15.41
N GLN A 266 9.21 -11.28 15.12
CA GLN A 266 8.80 -11.60 13.75
C GLN A 266 8.10 -10.44 13.02
N ALA A 267 7.41 -9.55 13.75
CA ALA A 267 6.77 -8.38 13.16
C ALA A 267 7.77 -7.37 12.56
N TYR A 268 9.04 -7.42 12.96
CA TYR A 268 10.08 -6.44 12.63
C TYR A 268 11.16 -6.97 11.67
N TYR A 269 11.20 -8.29 11.45
CA TYR A 269 12.15 -8.94 10.55
C TYR A 269 11.43 -9.66 9.40
N ALA A 270 12.07 -9.69 8.22
CA ALA A 270 11.59 -10.40 7.04
C ALA A 270 12.22 -11.81 6.89
N GLY A 271 13.44 -11.96 7.39
CA GLY A 271 14.25 -13.17 7.33
C GLY A 271 14.44 -13.85 8.68
N ALA A 272 15.52 -14.61 8.81
CA ALA A 272 15.75 -15.49 9.95
C ALA A 272 16.15 -14.74 11.24
N LEU A 273 15.73 -15.31 12.37
CA LEU A 273 16.15 -14.91 13.72
C LEU A 273 17.09 -15.97 14.28
N GLY A 274 18.38 -15.61 14.38
CA GLY A 274 19.43 -16.48 14.89
C GLY A 274 19.60 -16.35 16.39
N ILE A 275 19.79 -17.47 17.10
CA ILE A 275 20.19 -17.51 18.51
C ILE A 275 21.57 -18.15 18.62
N GLY A 276 22.55 -17.31 18.95
CA GLY A 276 23.94 -17.72 19.10
C GLY A 276 24.19 -18.53 20.37
N TYR A 277 25.10 -19.51 20.27
CA TYR A 277 25.63 -20.28 21.41
C TYR A 277 24.56 -20.94 22.29
N LEU A 278 23.44 -21.34 21.71
CA LEU A 278 22.23 -21.75 22.41
C LEU A 278 22.53 -22.73 23.57
N ASN A 279 23.22 -23.83 23.30
CA ASN A 279 23.50 -24.86 24.30
C ASN A 279 24.45 -24.39 25.41
N ILE A 280 25.40 -23.48 25.09
CA ILE A 280 26.30 -22.89 26.09
C ILE A 280 25.50 -21.94 26.99
N MET A 281 24.64 -21.10 26.41
CA MET A 281 23.87 -20.12 27.17
C MET A 281 22.80 -20.76 28.07
N TYR A 282 22.30 -21.94 27.70
CA TYR A 282 21.39 -22.74 28.53
C TYR A 282 22.09 -23.55 29.63
N ALA A 283 23.39 -23.87 29.50
CA ALA A 283 24.11 -24.76 30.41
C ALA A 283 23.99 -24.36 31.91
N PRO A 284 24.07 -23.06 32.30
CA PRO A 284 23.93 -22.66 33.70
C PRO A 284 22.57 -23.00 34.32
N PHE A 285 21.51 -23.13 33.52
CA PHE A 285 20.16 -23.47 33.99
C PHE A 285 19.96 -24.98 34.18
N LEU A 286 20.88 -25.79 33.67
CA LEU A 286 20.80 -27.25 33.65
C LEU A 286 21.81 -27.92 34.59
N VAL A 287 22.48 -27.14 35.43
CA VAL A 287 23.40 -27.67 36.45
C VAL A 287 22.63 -28.63 37.36
N ASN A 288 23.20 -29.82 37.59
CA ASN A 288 22.59 -30.92 38.34
C ASN A 288 21.34 -31.56 37.73
N SER A 289 20.91 -31.15 36.51
CA SER A 289 19.83 -31.85 35.82
C SER A 289 20.29 -33.21 35.31
N SER A 290 19.43 -34.21 35.44
CA SER A 290 19.64 -35.52 34.84
C SER A 290 19.60 -35.45 33.30
N PHE A 291 20.21 -36.41 32.63
CA PHE A 291 20.14 -36.49 31.17
C PHE A 291 18.69 -36.56 30.64
N LYS A 292 17.79 -37.22 31.39
CA LYS A 292 16.36 -37.30 31.04
C LYS A 292 15.71 -35.92 31.05
N GLU A 293 16.00 -35.09 32.05
CA GLU A 293 15.48 -33.72 32.15
C GLU A 293 16.07 -32.82 31.06
N ILE A 294 17.38 -32.89 30.82
CA ILE A 294 18.05 -32.14 29.75
C ILE A 294 17.42 -32.49 28.39
N LYS A 295 17.21 -33.79 28.12
CA LYS A 295 16.56 -34.26 26.89
C LYS A 295 15.13 -33.74 26.77
N GLN A 296 14.39 -33.67 27.86
CA GLN A 296 13.03 -33.15 27.88
C GLN A 296 12.99 -31.64 27.59
N GLU A 297 13.91 -30.87 28.16
CA GLU A 297 14.00 -29.42 27.90
C GLU A 297 14.47 -29.14 26.46
N ALA A 298 15.42 -29.92 25.94
CA ALA A 298 15.82 -29.83 24.54
C ALA A 298 14.65 -30.17 23.59
N GLN A 299 13.89 -31.23 23.88
CA GLN A 299 12.67 -31.55 23.12
C GLN A 299 11.68 -30.40 23.15
N TYR A 300 11.42 -29.83 24.33
CA TYR A 300 10.50 -28.71 24.48
C TYR A 300 10.96 -27.48 23.68
N LEU A 301 12.25 -27.12 23.75
CA LEU A 301 12.82 -26.01 22.99
C LEU A 301 12.65 -26.21 21.46
N ILE A 302 12.99 -27.39 20.94
CA ILE A 302 12.89 -27.69 19.51
C ILE A 302 11.41 -27.68 19.06
N PHE A 303 10.53 -28.35 19.82
CA PHE A 303 9.13 -28.45 19.44
C PHE A 303 8.43 -27.10 19.52
N SER A 304 8.63 -26.36 20.62
CA SER A 304 8.03 -25.03 20.76
C SER A 304 8.56 -24.05 19.71
N GLY A 305 9.87 -24.06 19.41
CA GLY A 305 10.45 -23.23 18.35
C GLY A 305 9.88 -23.54 16.96
N SER A 306 9.76 -24.83 16.62
CA SER A 306 9.28 -25.27 15.30
C SER A 306 7.76 -25.14 15.10
N GLN A 307 6.98 -25.25 16.19
CA GLN A 307 5.53 -25.22 16.18
C GLN A 307 4.92 -23.82 16.37
N ASN A 308 5.73 -22.76 16.33
CA ASN A 308 5.24 -21.37 16.30
C ASN A 308 4.54 -20.99 14.97
N ALA A 309 4.11 -21.98 14.17
CA ALA A 309 3.49 -21.85 12.84
C ALA A 309 2.16 -21.08 12.79
N PHE A 310 1.63 -20.67 13.94
CA PHE A 310 0.39 -19.89 14.05
C PHE A 310 0.62 -18.38 13.91
N SER A 311 1.87 -17.95 13.76
CA SER A 311 2.24 -16.54 13.65
C SER A 311 2.29 -16.10 12.17
N ARG A 312 2.09 -14.79 11.95
CA ARG A 312 1.80 -14.06 10.70
C ARG A 312 1.98 -14.83 9.38
N GLY A 313 0.93 -14.90 8.58
CA GLY A 313 0.89 -15.67 7.31
C GLY A 313 0.69 -17.18 7.44
N GLY A 314 0.57 -17.72 8.66
CA GLY A 314 0.52 -19.16 8.90
C GLY A 314 1.84 -19.87 8.57
N GLN A 315 2.97 -19.20 8.81
CA GLN A 315 4.31 -19.73 8.61
C GLN A 315 4.99 -19.97 9.96
N SER A 316 5.77 -21.05 10.06
CA SER A 316 6.71 -21.20 11.18
C SER A 316 7.73 -20.06 11.16
N LEU A 317 8.09 -19.60 12.36
CA LEU A 317 9.22 -18.69 12.53
C LEU A 317 10.47 -19.28 11.88
N PHE A 318 11.17 -18.49 11.06
CA PHE A 318 12.42 -18.93 10.50
C PHE A 318 13.53 -18.72 11.55
N LEU A 319 13.80 -19.78 12.31
CA LEU A 319 14.75 -19.76 13.42
C LEU A 319 16.06 -20.46 13.04
N ASP A 320 17.17 -19.88 13.48
CA ASP A 320 18.50 -20.48 13.40
C ASP A 320 19.07 -20.66 14.81
N PHE A 321 19.20 -21.90 15.27
CA PHE A 321 19.73 -22.21 16.59
C PHE A 321 21.18 -22.71 16.48
N ASN A 322 22.14 -21.91 16.92
CA ASN A 322 23.55 -22.28 16.82
C ASN A 322 23.96 -23.13 18.03
N VAL A 323 24.34 -24.38 17.75
CA VAL A 323 24.78 -25.36 18.76
C VAL A 323 26.26 -25.66 18.58
N HIS A 324 27.02 -25.64 19.68
CA HIS A 324 28.47 -25.80 19.66
C HIS A 324 28.90 -27.06 20.42
N LEU A 325 29.89 -27.78 19.89
CA LEU A 325 30.43 -29.01 20.51
C LEU A 325 31.28 -28.74 21.77
N GLY A 326 31.69 -27.50 22.00
CA GLY A 326 32.49 -27.10 23.15
C GLY A 326 32.51 -25.59 23.33
N ILE A 327 33.06 -25.12 24.45
CA ILE A 327 33.14 -23.69 24.77
C ILE A 327 34.26 -23.04 23.92
N PRO A 328 33.94 -22.08 23.02
CA PRO A 328 34.92 -21.32 22.26
C PRO A 328 35.96 -20.68 23.18
N HIS A 329 37.21 -20.59 22.73
CA HIS A 329 38.32 -20.10 23.55
C HIS A 329 38.04 -18.73 24.20
N TYR A 330 37.42 -17.81 23.46
CA TYR A 330 37.09 -16.47 23.93
C TYR A 330 35.94 -16.43 24.96
N LEU A 331 35.14 -17.49 25.11
CA LEU A 331 34.07 -17.56 26.12
C LEU A 331 34.49 -18.27 27.41
N ARG A 332 35.64 -18.96 27.45
CA ARG A 332 36.02 -19.83 28.58
C ARG A 332 36.11 -19.11 29.93
N ASN A 333 36.56 -17.86 29.93
CA ASN A 333 36.78 -17.07 31.14
C ASN A 333 35.67 -16.03 31.37
N ILE A 334 34.58 -16.08 30.60
CA ILE A 334 33.46 -15.16 30.75
C ILE A 334 32.48 -15.75 31.77
N PRO A 335 32.11 -15.01 32.83
CA PRO A 335 31.08 -15.46 33.78
C PRO A 335 29.76 -15.73 33.06
N ALA A 336 29.20 -16.91 33.28
CA ALA A 336 27.94 -17.31 32.66
C ALA A 336 26.76 -16.85 33.52
N ILE A 337 25.74 -16.26 32.91
CA ILE A 337 24.54 -15.85 33.67
C ILE A 337 23.69 -17.10 33.95
N GLY A 338 23.37 -17.34 35.21
CA GLY A 338 22.51 -18.40 35.68
C GLY A 338 21.07 -17.95 35.98
N PRO A 339 20.31 -18.83 36.66
CA PRO A 339 18.95 -18.56 37.11
C PRO A 339 18.79 -17.23 37.85
N GLY A 340 17.76 -16.46 37.46
CA GLY A 340 17.43 -15.18 38.06
C GLY A 340 18.38 -14.03 37.69
N GLY A 341 19.14 -14.14 36.60
CA GLY A 341 20.01 -13.08 36.10
C GLY A 341 21.31 -12.87 36.89
N LYS A 342 21.70 -13.88 37.66
CA LYS A 342 22.90 -13.89 38.51
C LYS A 342 24.09 -14.51 37.79
N TYR A 343 25.31 -14.04 38.04
CA TYR A 343 26.53 -14.65 37.52
C TYR A 343 26.98 -15.84 38.35
#